data_AF-A0A2V6G3U2-F1
#
_entry.id   AF-A0A2V6G3U2-F1
#
_cell.length_a   1.000
_cell.length_b   1.000
_cell.length_c   1.000
_cell.angle_alpha   90.00
_cell.angle_beta   90.00
_cell.angle_gamma   90.00
#
_symmetry.space_group_name_H-M   'P 1'
#
loop_
_entity.id
_entity.type
_entity.pdbx_description
1 polymer ?
#
loop_
_entity_poly.entity_id
_entity_poly.type
_entity_poly.pdbx_seq_one_letter_code
_entity_poly.pdbx_strand_id
1 'polypeptide(L)'
;MNKFGLGCGVFLLILLFVVVVAALAIGGCYNRLVRLQQAVDQSWAQVQNVYQRRADLIPNLVNTVSGAANFEKSTLVEVTNARASVGRVQTQIDPNKAPSDAAQLEKFQAAQGELGNALSRLLVVVERYPELKANQNFL
;
A
#
# COMPACT_ATOMS: atom_id res chain seq x y z
N MET A 1 -18.64 61.80 -28.89
CA MET A 1 -18.57 60.49 -29.57
C MET A 1 -17.38 59.76 -28.97
N ASN A 2 -17.58 58.76 -28.08
CA ASN A 2 -16.55 57.87 -27.49
C ASN A 2 -17.10 56.94 -26.36
N LYS A 3 -18.35 57.12 -25.92
CA LYS A 3 -18.99 56.27 -24.89
C LYS A 3 -19.11 54.79 -25.31
N PHE A 4 -19.20 54.52 -26.62
CA PHE A 4 -19.28 53.15 -27.17
C PHE A 4 -17.93 52.39 -27.11
N GLY A 5 -16.81 53.08 -27.35
CA GLY A 5 -15.47 52.50 -27.21
C GLY A 5 -15.08 52.26 -25.75
N LEU A 6 -15.52 53.13 -24.84
CA LEU A 6 -15.32 52.97 -23.40
C LEU A 6 -16.09 51.75 -22.85
N GLY A 7 -17.33 51.54 -23.30
CA GLY A 7 -18.14 50.38 -22.90
C GLY A 7 -17.58 49.03 -23.37
N CYS A 8 -17.06 48.99 -24.61
CA CYS A 8 -16.42 47.77 -25.15
C CYS A 8 -15.09 47.46 -24.44
N GLY A 9 -14.28 48.48 -24.13
CA GLY A 9 -13.04 48.32 -23.37
C GLY A 9 -13.27 47.83 -21.94
N VAL A 10 -14.29 48.37 -21.25
CA VAL A 10 -14.67 47.91 -19.90
C VAL A 10 -15.18 46.47 -19.93
N PHE A 11 -15.98 46.09 -20.93
CA PHE A 11 -16.46 44.72 -21.07
C PHE A 11 -15.31 43.72 -21.30
N LEU A 12 -14.34 44.04 -22.16
CA LEU A 12 -13.16 43.20 -22.39
C LEU A 12 -12.29 43.06 -21.13
N LEU A 13 -12.13 44.12 -20.34
CA LEU A 13 -11.40 44.08 -19.08
C LEU A 13 -12.09 43.19 -18.04
N ILE A 14 -13.42 43.26 -17.95
CA ILE A 14 -14.20 42.38 -17.07
C ILE A 14 -14.05 40.92 -17.50
N LEU A 15 -14.12 40.63 -18.81
CA LEU A 15 -13.97 39.28 -19.34
C LEU A 15 -12.56 38.73 -19.06
N LEU A 16 -11.52 39.53 -19.30
CA LEU A 16 -10.14 39.18 -18.96
C LEU A 16 -9.97 38.89 -17.47
N PHE A 17 -10.53 39.74 -16.60
CA PHE A 17 -10.47 39.55 -15.16
C PHE A 17 -11.13 38.23 -14.73
N VAL A 18 -12.32 37.91 -15.27
CA VAL A 18 -13.01 36.64 -15.01
C VAL A 18 -12.16 35.44 -15.46
N VAL A 19 -11.53 35.51 -16.63
CA VAL A 19 -10.66 34.44 -17.13
C VAL A 19 -9.44 34.24 -16.22
N VAL A 20 -8.81 35.33 -15.77
CA VAL A 20 -7.66 35.26 -14.85
C VAL A 20 -8.06 34.65 -13.50
N VAL A 21 -9.20 35.07 -12.93
CA VAL A 21 -9.71 34.52 -11.67
C VAL A 21 -10.04 33.02 -11.82
N ALA A 22 -10.69 32.62 -12.92
CA ALA A 22 -10.98 31.23 -13.20
C ALA A 22 -9.70 30.38 -13.35
N ALA A 23 -8.69 30.89 -14.06
CA ALA A 23 -7.40 30.22 -14.22
C ALA A 23 -6.68 30.02 -12.88
N LEU A 24 -6.67 31.04 -12.01
CA LEU A 24 -6.08 30.96 -10.67
C LEU A 24 -6.83 29.96 -9.78
N ALA A 25 -8.17 29.93 -9.84
CA ALA A 25 -8.98 29.00 -9.08
C ALA A 25 -8.73 27.53 -9.50
N ILE A 26 -8.66 27.27 -10.81
CA ILE A 26 -8.36 25.93 -11.34
C ILE A 26 -6.94 25.50 -10.98
N GLY A 27 -5.96 26.40 -11.11
CA GLY A 27 -4.57 26.13 -10.73
C GLY A 27 -4.42 25.80 -9.24
N GLY A 28 -5.12 26.53 -8.37
CA GLY A 28 -5.16 26.24 -6.93
C GLY A 28 -5.75 24.87 -6.61
N CYS A 29 -6.85 24.51 -7.29
CA CYS A 29 -7.51 23.21 -7.10
C CYS A 29 -6.63 22.05 -7.57
N TYR A 30 -5.99 22.19 -8.74
CA TYR A 30 -5.06 21.21 -9.27
C TYR A 30 -3.88 20.95 -8.32
N ASN A 31 -3.24 22.01 -7.82
CA ASN A 31 -2.15 21.90 -6.85
C ASN A 31 -2.56 21.17 -5.58
N ARG A 32 -3.80 21.40 -5.10
CA ARG A 32 -4.33 20.69 -3.93
C ARG A 32 -4.53 19.20 -4.22
N LEU A 33 -5.09 18.85 -5.37
CA LEU A 33 -5.29 17.46 -5.77
C LEU A 33 -3.97 16.71 -5.92
N VAL A 34 -2.95 17.33 -6.53
CA VAL A 34 -1.61 16.74 -6.66
C VAL A 34 -0.98 16.50 -5.28
N ARG A 35 -1.09 17.45 -4.35
CA ARG A 35 -0.60 17.27 -2.97
C ARG A 35 -1.30 16.12 -2.24
N LEU A 36 -2.62 16.00 -2.40
CA LEU A 36 -3.39 14.90 -1.81
C LEU A 36 -2.97 13.55 -2.41
N GLN A 37 -2.79 13.47 -3.73
CA GLN A 37 -2.31 12.26 -4.40
C GLN A 37 -0.92 11.86 -3.88
N GLN A 38 0.01 12.80 -3.76
CA GLN A 38 1.33 12.54 -3.18
C GLN A 38 1.26 12.02 -1.75
N ALA A 39 0.34 12.55 -0.92
CA ALA A 39 0.15 12.08 0.44
C ALA A 39 -0.40 10.63 0.49
N VAL A 40 -1.30 10.28 -0.44
CA VAL A 40 -1.80 8.90 -0.60
C VAL A 40 -0.67 7.97 -1.01
N ASP A 41 0.12 8.35 -2.01
CA ASP A 41 1.26 7.56 -2.50
C ASP A 41 2.33 7.36 -1.41
N GLN A 42 2.62 8.41 -0.62
CA GLN A 42 3.55 8.31 0.51
C GLN A 42 3.04 7.37 1.61
N SER A 43 1.73 7.42 1.90
CA SER A 43 1.11 6.53 2.89
C SER A 43 1.13 5.08 2.40
N TRP A 44 0.87 4.87 1.10
CA TRP A 44 0.95 3.56 0.47
C TRP A 44 2.36 2.97 0.55
N ALA A 45 3.40 3.77 0.27
CA ALA A 45 4.78 3.32 0.39
C ALA A 45 5.12 2.84 1.81
N GLN A 46 4.60 3.50 2.85
CA GLN A 46 4.78 3.05 4.24
C GLN A 46 4.12 1.70 4.49
N VAL A 47 2.88 1.51 4.01
CA VAL A 47 2.16 0.23 4.09
C VAL A 47 2.97 -0.88 3.41
N GLN A 48 3.44 -0.62 2.19
CA GLN A 48 4.21 -1.57 1.41
C GLN A 48 5.53 -1.94 2.11
N ASN A 49 6.23 -0.97 2.71
CA ASN A 49 7.46 -1.23 3.46
C ASN A 49 7.24 -2.18 4.64
N VAL A 50 6.14 -2.02 5.38
CA VAL A 50 5.80 -2.90 6.50
C VAL A 50 5.51 -4.32 6.01
N TYR A 51 4.72 -4.46 4.94
CA TYR A 51 4.40 -5.77 4.37
C TYR A 51 5.61 -6.45 3.72
N GLN A 52 6.51 -5.68 3.10
CA GLN A 52 7.76 -6.19 2.56
C GLN A 52 8.64 -6.74 3.69
N ARG A 53 8.84 -5.97 4.76
CA ARG A 53 9.60 -6.42 5.93
C ARG A 53 8.99 -7.69 6.54
N ARG A 54 7.66 -7.79 6.63
CA ARG A 54 6.98 -9.01 7.07
C ARG A 54 7.34 -10.19 6.16
N ALA A 55 7.27 -10.02 4.84
CA ALA A 55 7.58 -11.07 3.87
C ALA A 55 9.05 -11.52 3.90
N ASP A 56 9.96 -10.58 4.19
CA ASP A 56 11.40 -10.82 4.28
C ASP A 56 11.82 -11.55 5.56
N LEU A 57 11.03 -11.44 6.64
CA LEU A 57 11.27 -12.14 7.91
C LEU A 57 10.78 -13.60 7.90
N ILE A 58 9.82 -13.96 7.03
CA ILE A 58 9.23 -15.31 6.99
C ILE A 58 10.27 -16.42 6.76
N PRO A 59 11.24 -16.31 5.84
CA PRO A 59 12.24 -17.36 5.65
C PRO A 59 13.03 -17.66 6.93
N ASN A 60 13.41 -16.63 7.69
CA ASN A 60 14.08 -16.80 8.97
C ASN A 60 13.18 -17.52 9.98
N LEU A 61 11.90 -17.09 10.07
CA LEU A 61 10.92 -17.74 10.93
C LEU A 61 10.73 -19.23 10.58
N VAL A 62 10.58 -19.55 9.29
CA VAL A 62 10.42 -20.92 8.80
C VAL A 62 11.64 -21.78 9.14
N ASN A 63 12.85 -21.24 8.95
CA ASN A 63 14.09 -21.94 9.29
C ASN A 63 14.15 -22.25 10.80
N THR A 64 13.83 -21.27 11.65
CA THR A 64 13.81 -21.45 13.11
C THR A 64 12.80 -22.51 13.54
N VAL A 65 11.58 -22.49 12.99
CA VAL A 65 10.55 -23.48 13.32
C VAL A 65 10.91 -24.86 12.77
N SER A 66 11.45 -24.95 11.54
CA SER A 66 11.83 -26.24 10.94
C SER A 66 12.90 -26.98 11.74
N GLY A 67 13.79 -26.27 12.42
CA GLY A 67 14.85 -26.87 13.22
C GLY A 67 14.35 -27.61 14.47
N ALA A 68 13.22 -27.18 15.03
CA ALA A 68 12.63 -27.79 16.23
C ALA A 68 11.39 -28.66 15.94
N ALA A 69 10.55 -28.25 15.00
CA ALA A 69 9.26 -28.91 14.70
C ALA A 69 9.29 -29.72 13.39
N ASN A 70 10.19 -30.71 13.31
CA ASN A 70 10.41 -31.54 12.12
C ASN A 70 9.15 -32.29 11.60
N PHE A 71 8.12 -32.44 12.43
CA PHE A 71 6.88 -33.15 12.11
C PHE A 71 5.77 -32.24 11.55
N GLU A 72 5.90 -30.91 11.64
CA GLU A 72 4.86 -29.94 11.26
C GLU A 72 5.08 -29.39 9.84
N LYS A 73 5.43 -30.28 8.91
CA LYS A 73 5.77 -29.94 7.51
C LYS A 73 4.59 -29.32 6.77
N SER A 74 3.37 -29.78 7.01
CA SER A 74 2.16 -29.25 6.36
C SER A 74 1.99 -27.75 6.68
N THR A 75 2.13 -27.36 7.93
CA THR A 75 2.02 -25.96 8.36
C THR A 75 3.12 -25.10 7.75
N LEU A 76 4.37 -25.58 7.70
CA LEU A 76 5.47 -24.84 7.08
C LEU A 76 5.30 -24.69 5.56
N VAL A 77 4.76 -25.71 4.90
CA VAL A 77 4.42 -25.64 3.46
C VAL A 77 3.31 -24.62 3.22
N GLU A 78 2.27 -24.59 4.06
CA GLU A 78 1.21 -23.58 3.97
C GLU A 78 1.74 -22.16 4.12
N VAL A 79 2.61 -21.91 5.10
CA VAL A 79 3.24 -20.59 5.30
C VAL A 79 4.11 -20.20 4.10
N THR A 80 4.85 -21.15 3.55
CA THR A 80 5.71 -20.93 2.37
C THR A 80 4.87 -20.60 1.13
N ASN A 81 3.77 -21.34 0.93
CA ASN A 81 2.85 -21.10 -0.19
C ASN A 81 2.13 -19.76 -0.05
N ALA A 82 1.66 -19.41 1.15
CA ALA A 82 1.03 -18.13 1.42
C ALA A 82 2.01 -16.96 1.20
N ARG A 83 3.28 -17.09 1.61
CA ARG A 83 4.33 -16.12 1.29
C ARG A 83 4.53 -15.98 -0.22
N ALA A 84 4.57 -17.08 -0.95
CA ALA A 84 4.71 -17.05 -2.41
C ALA A 84 3.50 -16.36 -3.06
N SER A 85 2.29 -16.57 -2.53
CA SER A 85 1.07 -15.87 -2.94
C SER A 85 1.21 -14.35 -2.78
N VAL A 86 1.67 -13.89 -1.61
CA VAL A 86 1.98 -12.47 -1.35
C VAL A 86 3.01 -11.94 -2.36
N GLY A 87 4.13 -12.65 -2.55
CA GLY A 87 5.18 -12.24 -3.49
C GLY A 87 4.67 -12.05 -4.92
N ARG A 88 3.76 -12.93 -5.40
CA ARG A 88 3.17 -12.80 -6.74
C ARG A 88 2.27 -11.58 -6.90
N VAL A 89 1.56 -11.18 -5.85
CA VAL A 89 0.71 -9.98 -5.88
C VAL A 89 1.54 -8.71 -5.68
N GLN A 90 2.55 -8.77 -4.81
CA GLN A 90 3.45 -7.65 -4.52
C GLN A 90 4.21 -7.17 -5.76
N THR A 91 4.63 -8.09 -6.65
CA THR A 91 5.32 -7.74 -7.90
C THR A 91 4.44 -7.06 -8.94
N GLN A 92 3.11 -7.16 -8.79
CA GLN A 92 2.15 -6.53 -9.70
C GLN A 92 1.77 -5.11 -9.27
N ILE A 93 2.21 -4.67 -8.09
CA ILE A 93 1.85 -3.38 -7.51
C ILE A 93 3.11 -2.53 -7.35
N ASP A 94 3.06 -1.30 -7.87
CA ASP A 94 4.14 -0.33 -7.66
C ASP A 94 4.22 0.04 -6.16
N PRO A 95 5.38 -0.14 -5.50
CA PRO A 95 5.52 0.20 -4.09
C PRO A 95 5.39 1.71 -3.81
N ASN A 96 5.62 2.57 -4.80
CA ASN A 96 5.62 4.03 -4.62
C ASN A 96 4.33 4.69 -5.10
N LYS A 97 3.37 3.92 -5.63
CA LYS A 97 2.13 4.45 -6.17
C LYS A 97 0.95 3.62 -5.69
N ALA A 98 0.00 4.29 -5.04
CA ALA A 98 -1.19 3.62 -4.56
C ALA A 98 -1.98 2.99 -5.72
N PRO A 99 -2.46 1.74 -5.58
CA PRO A 99 -3.33 1.13 -6.57
C PRO A 99 -4.58 1.99 -6.77
N SER A 100 -4.86 2.35 -8.01
CA SER A 100 -6.11 3.04 -8.37
C SER A 100 -7.26 2.06 -8.64
N ASP A 101 -6.95 0.77 -8.80
CA ASP A 101 -7.94 -0.28 -9.06
C ASP A 101 -8.28 -1.04 -7.77
N ALA A 102 -9.58 -1.06 -7.44
CA ALA A 102 -10.10 -1.78 -6.28
C ALA A 102 -9.81 -3.28 -6.35
N ALA A 103 -9.84 -3.88 -7.55
CA ALA A 103 -9.59 -5.31 -7.70
C ALA A 103 -8.13 -5.70 -7.39
N GLN A 104 -7.17 -4.80 -7.65
CA GLN A 104 -5.77 -5.01 -7.27
C GLN A 104 -5.59 -4.94 -5.76
N LEU A 105 -6.25 -3.96 -5.13
CA LEU A 105 -6.26 -3.79 -3.67
C LEU A 105 -6.89 -4.99 -2.95
N GLU A 106 -7.99 -5.50 -3.47
CA GLU A 106 -8.66 -6.69 -2.94
C GLU A 106 -7.75 -7.92 -3.01
N LYS A 107 -7.12 -8.18 -4.16
CA LYS A 107 -6.15 -9.28 -4.31
C LYS A 107 -4.97 -9.15 -3.35
N PHE A 108 -4.46 -7.93 -3.17
CA PHE A 108 -3.39 -7.66 -2.20
C PHE A 108 -3.83 -8.00 -0.78
N GLN A 109 -4.99 -7.50 -0.36
CA GLN A 109 -5.54 -7.76 0.97
C GLN A 109 -5.81 -9.26 1.18
N ALA A 110 -6.38 -9.94 0.19
CA ALA A 110 -6.63 -11.37 0.24
C ALA A 110 -5.34 -12.18 0.46
N ALA A 111 -4.27 -11.89 -0.29
CA ALA A 111 -2.99 -12.55 -0.13
C ALA A 111 -2.36 -12.28 1.25
N GLN A 112 -2.43 -11.03 1.74
CA GLN A 112 -1.94 -10.68 3.08
C GLN A 112 -2.72 -11.38 4.20
N GLY A 113 -4.04 -11.55 4.00
CA GLY A 113 -4.93 -12.28 4.90
C GLY A 113 -4.65 -13.78 4.94
N GLU A 114 -4.44 -14.40 3.77
CA GLU A 114 -4.04 -15.80 3.65
C GLU A 114 -2.75 -16.09 4.43
N LEU A 115 -1.74 -15.22 4.26
CA LEU A 115 -0.50 -15.29 5.02
C LEU A 115 -0.74 -15.09 6.53
N GLY A 116 -1.63 -14.17 6.92
CA GLY A 116 -2.05 -14.01 8.31
C GLY A 116 -2.61 -15.29 8.91
N ASN A 117 -3.53 -15.94 8.19
CA ASN A 117 -4.15 -17.18 8.64
C ASN A 117 -3.13 -18.33 8.77
N ALA A 118 -2.20 -18.45 7.82
CA ALA A 118 -1.13 -19.46 7.90
C ALA A 118 -0.21 -19.22 9.11
N LEU A 119 0.14 -17.97 9.39
CA LEU A 119 0.95 -17.61 10.56
C LEU A 119 0.20 -17.84 11.88
N SER A 120 -1.12 -17.60 11.94
CA SER A 120 -1.93 -17.93 13.11
C SER A 120 -1.92 -19.44 13.40
N ARG A 121 -1.98 -20.29 12.37
CA ARG A 121 -1.84 -21.75 12.54
C ARG A 121 -0.43 -22.13 13.01
N LEU A 122 0.60 -21.49 12.48
CA LEU A 122 1.98 -21.68 12.93
C LEU A 122 2.16 -21.31 14.41
N LEU A 123 1.48 -20.26 14.89
CA LEU A 123 1.52 -19.88 16.29
C LEU A 123 0.96 -20.98 17.20
N VAL A 124 -0.17 -21.59 16.83
CA VAL A 124 -0.74 -22.74 17.56
C VAL A 124 0.23 -23.93 17.59
N VAL A 125 0.96 -24.16 16.50
CA VAL A 125 2.02 -25.18 16.48
C VAL A 125 3.09 -24.84 17.52
N VAL A 126 3.62 -23.61 17.51
CA VAL A 126 4.64 -23.17 18.47
C VAL A 126 4.18 -23.30 19.93
N GLU A 127 2.89 -23.17 20.20
CA GLU A 127 2.36 -23.39 21.54
C GLU A 127 2.56 -24.81 22.07
N ARG A 128 2.59 -25.80 21.18
CA ARG A 128 2.80 -27.22 21.49
C ARG A 128 4.28 -27.59 21.66
N TYR A 129 5.19 -26.68 21.31
CA TYR A 129 6.64 -26.87 21.31
C TYR A 129 7.32 -25.80 22.20
N PRO A 130 7.39 -26.01 23.53
CA PRO A 130 7.97 -25.05 24.47
C PRO A 130 9.40 -24.61 24.15
N GLU A 131 10.18 -25.48 23.51
CA GLU A 131 11.54 -25.19 23.04
C GLU A 131 11.59 -24.10 21.96
N LEU A 132 10.54 -23.98 21.14
CA LEU A 132 10.42 -22.88 20.17
C LEU A 132 10.14 -21.56 20.86
N LYS A 133 9.31 -21.57 21.91
CA LYS A 133 9.05 -20.36 22.72
C LYS A 133 10.29 -19.87 23.45
N ALA A 134 11.17 -20.77 23.85
CA ALA A 134 12.41 -20.43 24.53
C ALA A 134 13.50 -19.94 23.55
N ASN A 135 13.31 -20.09 22.24
CA ASN A 135 14.28 -19.68 21.24
C ASN A 135 14.24 -18.16 21.03
N GLN A 136 15.35 -17.49 21.37
CA GLN A 136 15.50 -16.03 21.19
C GLN A 136 15.38 -15.58 19.73
N ASN A 137 15.58 -16.45 18.75
CA ASN A 137 15.43 -16.12 17.33
C ASN A 137 13.96 -16.17 16.86
N PHE A 138 13.06 -16.73 17.68
CA PHE A 138 11.63 -16.78 17.41
C PHE A 138 10.86 -15.61 18.05
N LEU A 139 11.32 -15.12 19.21
CA LEU A 139 10.79 -13.96 19.95
C LEU A 139 11.34 -12.63 19.40
#